data_AF-A0A2X1MDR2-F1
#
_entry.id   AF-A0A2X1MDR2-F1
#
_cell.length_a   1.000
_cell.length_b   1.000
_cell.length_c   1.000
_cell.angle_alpha   90.00
_cell.angle_beta   90.00
_cell.angle_gamma   90.00
#
_symmetry.space_group_name_H-M   'P 1'
#
loop_
_entity.id
_entity.type
_entity.pdbx_description
1 polymer ?
#
loop_
_entity_poly.entity_id
_entity_poly.type
_entity_poly.pdbx_seq_one_letter_code
_entity_poly.pdbx_strand_id
1 'polypeptide(L)'
;MRGGVLRLDEGHRLAALWQALPEELRLSPHRYLATNSPQGPWWLLGWCERVPEADEVLPAPLPPYRVLTGLVDRFGRTQTFHREAAGEFSGEITGVTDGAGRHFRLVLTTQAQRAEEARQQAISGGTEPSAFS
;
A
#
# COMPACT_ATOMS: atom_id res chain seq x y z
N MET A 1 8.09 5.28 13.60
CA MET A 1 7.49 5.30 14.95
C MET A 1 6.56 4.11 15.11
N ARG A 2 6.48 3.53 16.31
CA ARG A 2 5.53 2.46 16.63
C ARG A 2 4.25 3.11 17.18
N GLY A 3 3.09 2.61 16.77
CA GLY A 3 1.81 2.94 17.41
C GLY A 3 1.68 2.36 18.82
N GLY A 4 0.51 2.58 19.43
CA GLY A 4 0.22 2.22 20.82
C GLY A 4 0.32 3.39 21.80
N VAL A 5 0.47 4.62 21.32
CA VAL A 5 0.59 5.81 22.17
C VAL A 5 -0.33 6.91 21.64
N LEU A 6 -1.25 7.38 22.46
CA LEU A 6 -2.19 8.44 22.05
C LEU A 6 -1.44 9.73 21.71
N ARG A 7 -0.49 10.15 22.55
CA ARG A 7 0.22 11.43 22.40
C ARG A 7 1.68 11.26 22.78
N LEU A 8 2.57 11.76 21.92
CA LEU A 8 3.98 11.86 22.24
C LEU A 8 4.24 13.06 23.15
N ASP A 9 5.35 13.02 23.88
CA ASP A 9 5.84 14.13 24.68
C ASP A 9 6.03 15.39 23.82
N GLU A 10 5.76 16.58 24.37
CA GLU A 10 5.85 17.84 23.62
C GLU A 10 7.28 18.19 23.18
N GLY A 11 8.30 17.69 23.89
CA GLY A 11 9.71 17.81 23.50
C GLY A 11 10.10 16.87 22.35
N HIS A 12 9.24 15.93 21.97
CA HIS A 12 9.53 14.98 20.90
C HIS A 12 9.43 15.67 19.54
N ARG A 13 10.51 15.64 18.75
CA ARG A 13 10.59 16.30 17.43
C ARG A 13 9.46 15.94 16.44
N LEU A 14 8.84 14.78 16.64
CA LEU A 14 7.74 14.27 15.82
C LEU A 14 6.35 14.41 16.48
N ALA A 15 6.23 15.10 17.62
CA ALA A 15 4.96 15.21 18.37
C ALA A 15 3.85 15.86 17.55
N ALA A 16 4.14 17.00 16.90
CA ALA A 16 3.18 17.67 16.02
C ALA A 16 2.75 16.77 14.85
N LEU A 17 3.67 15.95 14.34
CA LEU A 17 3.40 15.03 13.23
C LEU A 17 2.54 13.87 13.68
N TRP A 18 2.82 13.36 14.87
CA TRP A 18 2.03 12.33 15.51
C TRP A 18 0.59 12.79 15.68
N GLN A 19 0.37 14.00 16.19
CA GLN A 19 -0.97 14.56 16.39
C GLN A 19 -1.75 14.77 15.10
N ALA A 20 -1.08 14.87 13.95
CA ALA A 20 -1.73 14.97 12.66
C ALA A 20 -2.26 13.62 12.13
N LEU A 21 -1.93 12.50 12.77
CA LEU A 21 -2.42 11.18 12.39
C LEU A 21 -3.79 10.87 13.00
N PRO A 22 -4.66 10.16 12.26
CA PRO A 22 -5.89 9.56 12.81
C PRO A 22 -5.62 8.77 14.08
N GLU A 23 -6.56 8.84 15.03
CA GLU A 23 -6.40 8.24 16.35
C GLU A 23 -6.24 6.73 16.31
N GLU A 24 -7.00 6.07 15.43
CA GLU A 24 -6.98 4.62 15.27
C GLU A 24 -5.57 4.12 14.91
N LEU A 25 -4.84 4.92 14.11
CA LEU A 25 -3.46 4.61 13.71
C LEU A 25 -2.47 4.83 14.83
N ARG A 26 -2.68 5.87 15.65
CA ARG A 26 -1.83 6.17 16.81
C ARG A 26 -1.98 5.12 17.90
N LEU A 27 -3.20 4.65 18.14
CA LEU A 27 -3.51 3.68 19.20
C LEU A 27 -3.13 2.25 18.85
N SER A 28 -2.99 1.90 17.57
CA SER A 28 -2.66 0.54 17.15
C SER A 28 -1.21 0.13 17.52
N PRO A 29 -0.98 -0.75 18.53
CA PRO A 29 0.37 -1.11 19.00
C PRO A 29 1.16 -1.98 18.02
N HIS A 30 0.47 -2.49 16.99
CA HIS A 30 1.01 -3.39 15.98
C HIS A 30 1.38 -2.69 14.66
N ARG A 31 1.04 -1.39 14.52
CA ARG A 31 1.37 -0.61 13.33
C ARG A 31 2.67 0.16 13.52
N TYR A 32 3.50 0.11 12.50
CA TYR A 32 4.69 0.94 12.37
C TYR A 32 4.44 1.98 11.29
N LEU A 33 4.92 3.18 11.56
CA LEU A 33 4.69 4.35 10.73
C LEU A 33 6.04 4.93 10.33
N ALA A 34 6.25 5.10 9.03
CA ALA A 34 7.39 5.84 8.51
C ALA A 34 6.90 7.03 7.70
N THR A 35 7.59 8.17 7.81
CA THR A 35 7.39 9.29 6.91
C THR A 35 8.70 10.07 6.77
N ASN A 36 8.92 10.64 5.59
CA ASN A 36 9.99 11.59 5.33
C ASN A 36 9.49 13.04 5.41
N SER A 37 8.20 13.26 5.63
CA SER A 37 7.56 14.57 5.59
C SER A 37 6.50 14.70 6.68
N PRO A 38 6.47 15.83 7.41
CA PRO A 38 5.38 16.21 8.28
C PRO A 38 3.98 16.10 7.69
N GLN A 39 3.88 16.33 6.38
CA GLN A 39 2.61 16.42 5.67
C GLN A 39 2.16 15.06 5.12
N GLY A 40 2.96 14.01 5.30
CA GLY A 40 2.78 12.71 4.66
C GLY A 40 3.35 12.64 3.24
N PRO A 41 3.19 11.50 2.55
CA PRO A 41 2.44 10.33 3.01
C PRO A 41 3.14 9.59 4.17
N TRP A 42 2.33 8.95 5.00
CA TRP A 42 2.80 8.06 6.05
C TRP A 42 2.67 6.61 5.58
N TRP A 43 3.78 5.91 5.56
CA TRP A 43 3.87 4.51 5.20
C TRP A 43 3.41 3.66 6.39
N LEU A 44 2.35 2.89 6.17
CA LEU A 44 1.82 1.92 7.12
C LEU A 44 2.58 0.61 6.96
N LEU A 45 3.33 0.26 7.98
CA LEU A 45 4.12 -0.97 8.05
C LEU A 45 3.44 -1.92 9.05
N GLY A 46 3.00 -3.08 8.55
CA GLY A 46 2.24 -4.08 9.29
C GLY A 46 2.70 -5.49 8.97
N TRP A 47 1.83 -6.47 9.23
CA TRP A 47 2.09 -7.89 8.99
C TRP A 47 1.68 -8.33 7.58
N CYS A 48 2.32 -9.38 7.06
CA CYS A 48 2.26 -9.79 5.65
C CYS A 48 0.87 -10.21 5.18
N GLU A 49 0.08 -10.78 6.08
CA GLU A 49 -1.15 -11.50 5.71
C GLU A 49 -2.40 -10.64 5.86
N ARG A 50 -2.39 -9.71 6.82
CA ARG A 50 -3.55 -8.92 7.21
C ARG A 50 -3.10 -7.80 8.14
N VAL A 51 -3.79 -6.66 8.10
CA VAL A 51 -3.68 -5.69 9.19
C VAL A 51 -4.55 -6.22 10.34
N PRO A 52 -3.95 -6.59 11.49
CA PRO A 52 -4.72 -7.08 12.61
C PRO A 52 -5.69 -6.01 13.08
N GLU A 53 -6.86 -6.43 13.56
CA GLU A 53 -7.75 -5.50 14.25
C GLU A 53 -7.09 -4.98 15.53
N ALA A 54 -7.53 -3.83 16.03
CA ALA A 54 -6.87 -3.17 17.16
C ALA A 54 -6.82 -4.05 18.43
N ASP A 55 -7.72 -5.01 18.55
CA ASP A 55 -7.90 -5.95 19.64
C ASP A 55 -7.37 -7.37 19.36
N GLU A 56 -6.85 -7.63 18.15
CA GLU A 56 -6.36 -8.96 17.77
C GLU A 56 -5.01 -9.29 18.44
N VAL A 57 -4.99 -10.38 19.21
CA VAL A 57 -3.75 -10.88 19.84
C VAL A 57 -2.92 -11.62 18.81
N LEU A 58 -1.74 -11.10 18.52
CA LEU A 58 -0.84 -11.71 17.55
C LEU A 58 -0.04 -12.89 18.10
N PRO A 59 0.23 -13.91 17.28
CA PRO A 59 1.09 -15.02 17.67
C PRO A 59 2.53 -14.55 17.93
N ALA A 60 3.16 -15.08 18.97
CA ALA A 60 4.57 -14.83 19.30
C ALA A 60 5.43 -16.08 18.97
N PRO A 61 6.68 -15.93 18.47
CA PRO A 61 7.38 -14.67 18.22
C PRO A 61 6.91 -13.99 16.92
N LEU A 62 6.80 -12.67 17.00
CA LEU A 62 6.47 -11.81 15.88
C LEU A 62 7.61 -11.81 14.84
N PRO A 63 7.35 -11.94 13.52
CA PRO A 63 8.41 -11.94 12.52
C PRO A 63 9.31 -10.69 12.59
N PRO A 64 10.60 -10.82 12.23
CA PRO A 64 11.60 -9.78 12.44
C PRO A 64 11.41 -8.56 11.54
N TYR A 65 10.65 -8.69 10.45
CA TYR A 65 10.36 -7.60 9.51
C TYR A 65 8.88 -7.19 9.54
N ARG A 66 8.60 -6.01 9.00
CA ARG A 66 7.24 -5.52 8.71
C ARG A 66 7.15 -5.28 7.22
N VAL A 67 5.96 -5.47 6.67
CA VAL A 67 5.69 -5.20 5.26
C VAL A 67 4.88 -3.92 5.09
N LEU A 68 4.96 -3.33 3.91
CA LEU A 68 4.18 -2.16 3.53
C LEU A 68 2.72 -2.53 3.25
N THR A 69 1.81 -2.22 4.16
CA THR A 69 0.38 -2.53 4.06
C THR A 69 -0.45 -1.37 3.52
N GLY A 70 0.09 -0.16 3.51
CA GLY A 70 -0.61 0.98 2.94
C GLY A 70 0.07 2.33 3.13
N LEU A 71 -0.64 3.36 2.73
CA LEU A 71 -0.29 4.76 2.88
C LEU A 71 -1.45 5.50 3.52
N VAL A 72 -1.16 6.49 4.36
CA VAL A 72 -2.16 7.42 4.86
C VAL A 72 -1.67 8.86 4.73
N ASP A 73 -2.57 9.77 4.36
CA ASP A 73 -2.31 11.21 4.41
C ASP A 73 -2.75 11.82 5.75
N ARG A 74 -2.40 13.09 5.99
CA ARG A 74 -2.82 13.81 7.21
C ARG A 74 -4.34 14.01 7.36
N PHE A 75 -5.11 13.76 6.31
CA PHE A 75 -6.57 13.87 6.31
C PHE A 75 -7.25 12.52 6.55
N GLY A 76 -6.48 11.46 6.81
CA GLY A 76 -6.98 10.10 7.03
C GLY A 76 -7.32 9.35 5.75
N ARG A 77 -7.03 9.90 4.56
CA ARG A 77 -7.22 9.14 3.31
C ARG A 77 -6.19 8.03 3.26
N THR A 78 -6.68 6.81 3.09
CA THR A 78 -5.84 5.61 3.15
C THR A 78 -5.80 4.92 1.80
N GLN A 79 -4.60 4.52 1.36
CA GLN A 79 -4.41 3.56 0.28
C GLN A 79 -3.94 2.25 0.89
N THR A 80 -4.70 1.17 0.71
CA THR A 80 -4.42 -0.16 1.26
C THR A 80 -3.85 -1.06 0.19
N PHE A 81 -2.77 -1.76 0.49
CA PHE A 81 -2.13 -2.72 -0.41
C PHE A 81 -2.55 -4.14 -0.07
N HIS A 82 -3.04 -4.84 -1.08
CA HIS A 82 -3.46 -6.23 -1.00
C HIS A 82 -2.37 -7.12 -1.57
N ARG A 83 -2.09 -8.21 -0.87
CA ARG A 83 -1.06 -9.17 -1.25
C ARG A 83 -1.67 -10.48 -1.66
N GLU A 84 -1.00 -11.13 -2.61
CA GLU A 84 -1.32 -12.50 -2.94
C GLU A 84 -1.02 -13.40 -1.75
N ALA A 85 -1.98 -14.23 -1.37
CA ALA A 85 -1.87 -15.07 -0.19
C ALA A 85 -1.05 -16.35 -0.46
N ALA A 86 -1.03 -16.82 -1.71
CA ALA A 86 -0.36 -18.06 -2.09
C ALA A 86 0.01 -18.09 -3.58
N GLY A 87 0.91 -19.01 -3.95
CA GLY A 87 1.33 -19.21 -5.34
C GLY A 87 2.61 -18.44 -5.70
N GLU A 88 2.90 -18.33 -6.99
CA GLU A 88 4.15 -17.78 -7.53
C GLU A 88 4.42 -16.33 -7.07
N PHE A 89 3.37 -15.56 -6.82
CA PHE A 89 3.45 -14.15 -6.41
C PHE A 89 3.13 -13.94 -4.92
N SER A 90 3.17 -14.99 -4.10
CA SER A 90 2.87 -14.90 -2.67
C SER A 90 3.65 -13.78 -1.98
N GLY A 91 2.93 -12.86 -1.32
CA GLY A 91 3.50 -11.69 -0.63
C GLY A 91 3.73 -10.46 -1.52
N GLU A 92 3.60 -10.58 -2.85
CA GLU A 92 3.64 -9.45 -3.78
C GLU A 92 2.34 -8.64 -3.72
N ILE A 93 2.44 -7.34 -3.98
CA ILE A 93 1.26 -6.47 -4.05
C ILE A 93 0.54 -6.74 -5.38
N THR A 94 -0.65 -7.33 -5.30
CA THR A 94 -1.50 -7.65 -6.45
C THR A 94 -2.75 -6.79 -6.51
N GLY A 95 -3.02 -5.99 -5.48
CA GLY A 95 -4.15 -5.09 -5.47
C GLY A 95 -3.95 -3.84 -4.64
N VAL A 96 -4.73 -2.82 -4.95
CA VAL A 96 -4.75 -1.54 -4.23
C VAL A 96 -6.20 -1.13 -4.01
N THR A 97 -6.57 -0.81 -2.77
CA THR A 97 -7.81 -0.09 -2.48
C THR A 97 -7.48 1.35 -2.11
N ASP A 98 -8.07 2.32 -2.77
CA ASP A 98 -7.85 3.73 -2.45
C ASP A 98 -8.82 4.27 -1.38
N GLY A 99 -8.64 5.54 -1.00
CA GLY A 99 -9.45 6.19 0.04
C GLY A 99 -10.92 6.42 -0.34
N ALA A 100 -11.30 6.19 -1.60
CA ALA A 100 -12.69 6.20 -2.07
C ALA A 100 -13.30 4.78 -2.11
N GLY A 101 -12.56 3.75 -1.67
CA GLY A 101 -13.00 2.36 -1.69
C GLY A 101 -12.87 1.69 -3.07
N ARG A 102 -12.27 2.34 -4.06
CA ARG A 102 -12.07 1.75 -5.39
C ARG A 102 -10.95 0.70 -5.29
N HIS A 103 -11.21 -0.48 -5.85
CA HIS A 103 -10.26 -1.58 -5.87
C HIS A 103 -9.63 -1.73 -7.25
N PHE A 104 -8.31 -1.76 -7.30
CA PHE A 104 -7.50 -1.90 -8.50
C PHE A 104 -6.70 -3.19 -8.42
N ARG A 105 -6.71 -3.98 -9.49
CA ARG A 105 -5.85 -5.14 -9.65
C ARG A 105 -4.55 -4.71 -10.31
N LEU A 106 -3.43 -5.07 -9.70
CA LEU A 106 -2.11 -4.93 -10.29
C LEU A 106 -1.77 -6.22 -11.04
N VAL A 107 -1.33 -6.06 -12.29
CA VAL A 107 -0.89 -7.18 -13.13
C VAL A 107 0.59 -7.00 -13.37
N LEU A 108 1.39 -7.99 -12.98
CA LEU A 108 2.81 -7.98 -13.25
C LEU A 108 3.03 -8.33 -14.73
N THR A 109 3.68 -7.42 -15.46
CA THR A 109 4.03 -7.63 -16.86
C THR A 109 5.54 -7.49 -17.05
N THR A 110 6.14 -8.36 -17.84
CA THR A 110 7.54 -8.23 -18.23
C THR A 110 7.69 -7.21 -19.36
N GLN A 111 8.89 -6.62 -19.49
CA GLN A 111 9.18 -5.73 -20.63
C GLN A 111 9.05 -6.47 -21.98
N ALA A 112 9.43 -7.74 -22.05
CA ALA A 112 9.31 -8.55 -23.26
C ALA A 112 7.84 -8.76 -23.67
N GLN A 113 6.95 -9.08 -22.73
CA GLN A 113 5.51 -9.19 -22.99
C GLN A 113 4.92 -7.87 -23.51
N ARG A 114 5.25 -6.73 -22.86
CA ARG A 114 4.78 -5.42 -23.32
C ARG A 114 5.30 -5.06 -24.72
N ALA A 115 6.55 -5.42 -25.03
CA ALA A 115 7.11 -5.19 -26.36
C ALA A 115 6.41 -6.04 -27.43
N GLU A 116 6.05 -7.28 -27.09
CA GLU A 116 5.30 -8.18 -27.98
C GLU A 116 3.86 -7.70 -28.19
N GLU A 117 3.15 -7.33 -27.13
CA GLU A 117 1.80 -6.74 -27.23
C GLU A 117 1.80 -5.45 -28.06
N ALA A 118 2.79 -4.57 -27.85
CA ALA A 118 2.94 -3.35 -28.65
C ALA A 118 3.19 -3.65 -30.13
N ARG A 119 3.99 -4.67 -30.45
CA ARG A 119 4.19 -5.15 -31.82
C ARG A 119 2.88 -5.68 -32.42
N GLN A 120 2.15 -6.49 -31.67
CA GLN A 120 0.86 -7.06 -32.12
C GLN A 120 -0.20 -5.98 -32.32
N GLN A 121 -0.25 -4.96 -31.47
CA GLN A 121 -1.13 -3.80 -31.65
C GLN A 121 -0.76 -2.98 -32.90
N ALA A 122 0.54 -2.77 -33.17
CA ALA A 122 1.00 -2.09 -34.37
C ALA A 122 0.65 -2.85 -35.65
N ILE A 123 0.65 -4.20 -35.61
CA ILE A 123 0.25 -5.07 -36.73
C ILE A 123 -1.28 -5.05 -36.91
N SER A 124 -2.05 -5.11 -35.82
CA SER A 124 -3.52 -5.12 -35.85
C SER A 124 -4.13 -3.77 -36.23
N GLY A 125 -3.55 -2.66 -35.73
CA GLY A 125 -3.98 -1.29 -36.06
C GLY A 125 -3.59 -0.82 -37.47
N GLY A 126 -2.79 -1.60 -38.20
CA GLY A 126 -2.35 -1.30 -39.58
C GLY A 126 -3.30 -1.76 -40.69
N THR A 127 -4.49 -2.27 -40.36
CA THR A 127 -5.45 -2.75 -41.37
C THR A 127 -6.66 -1.82 -41.48
N GLU A 128 -6.46 -0.61 -42.01
CA GLU A 128 -7.53 0.04 -42.77
C GLU A 128 -7.45 -0.46 -44.22
N PRO A 129 -8.49 -1.12 -44.77
CA PRO A 129 -8.51 -1.47 -46.18
C PRO A 129 -8.62 -0.19 -46.99
N SER A 130 -7.69 -0.04 -47.93
CA SER A 130 -7.76 0.93 -49.01
C SER A 130 -9.12 0.77 -49.72
N ALA A 131 -10.02 1.73 -49.53
CA ALA A 131 -11.18 1.90 -50.40
C ALA A 131 -10.82 2.96 -51.44
N PHE A 132 -10.27 2.50 -52.56
CA PHE A 132 -10.46 3.21 -53.83
C PHE A 132 -11.93 3.08 -54.24
N SER A 133 -12.64 4.19 -54.33
CA SER A 133 -13.53 4.57 -55.45
C SER A 133 -14.04 5.99 -55.26
#